data_AF-F3B6I8-F1
#
_entry.id   AF-F3B6I8-F1
#
_cell.length_a   1.000
_cell.length_b   1.000
_cell.length_c   1.000
_cell.angle_alpha   90.00
_cell.angle_beta   90.00
_cell.angle_gamma   90.00
#
_symmetry.space_group_name_H-M   'P 1'
#
loop_
_entity.id
_entity.type
_entity.pdbx_description
1 polymer ?
#
loop_
_entity_poly.entity_id
_entity_poly.type
_entity_poly.pdbx_seq_one_letter_code
_entity_poly.pdbx_strand_id
1 'polypeptide(L)'
;MQFGIARDGFKTAVPKDRRRMIRFEKIDENTNNLEEIKQLYLDAFPFEERIPFYIMVLVGNDKGVEFLSIYDDDTWLGFIHTLVGDELSYIFYFAIDNRLRQSGYGSKILHEYKKIHPRLSLAIEPIEENSDNIKQRRKRLEFYKKNGFETLDTKVVEMGIEFELMGAKGMKIKESDYKKLVKKFFDSFDQGRVLSVKEMRDADSYTIANFIDSKELMYRAGEAIFYVANWDIGDKVLILAGSGNNAGDGYVVADLLNIEEIDVEILLIKEKFSEDGKYYFNICKQKGIKYSVLDENMDYNTLLSKFNSYDYILDCIYGTGFVGEVREPVYSIIKAANDSKAKVVSADINSGMNGDTGESDICVNSDLTVSIGFLKKGLITEEAKKHIGRLVNMDIGIVVEEKSIV
;
A
#
# COMPACT_ATOMS: atom_id res chain seq x y z
N MET A 1 31.00 55.56 -35.37
CA MET A 1 32.17 56.09 -34.63
C MET A 1 32.06 55.57 -33.20
N GLN A 2 33.06 54.79 -32.77
CA GLN A 2 33.47 54.41 -31.40
C GLN A 2 33.27 55.52 -30.33
N PHE A 3 33.23 55.36 -29.00
CA PHE A 3 33.57 54.33 -27.98
C PHE A 3 33.09 54.81 -26.57
N GLY A 4 33.05 53.92 -25.54
CA GLY A 4 33.33 54.28 -24.11
C GLY A 4 32.27 53.87 -23.06
N ILE A 5 32.25 52.66 -22.47
CA ILE A 5 32.93 52.10 -21.26
C ILE A 5 32.34 52.50 -19.88
N ALA A 6 32.13 51.48 -19.04
CA ALA A 6 31.44 51.39 -17.74
C ALA A 6 32.15 51.99 -16.49
N ARG A 7 31.40 52.14 -15.38
CA ARG A 7 31.75 51.62 -14.03
C ARG A 7 30.64 51.77 -12.96
N ASP A 8 30.71 50.84 -12.01
CA ASP A 8 29.80 50.48 -10.92
C ASP A 8 29.51 51.53 -9.85
N GLY A 9 28.42 51.31 -9.09
CA GLY A 9 28.38 51.66 -7.67
C GLY A 9 27.01 51.95 -7.07
N PHE A 10 26.15 50.94 -6.86
CA PHE A 10 25.11 51.02 -5.82
C PHE A 10 25.03 49.72 -5.01
N LYS A 11 25.64 49.78 -3.82
CA LYS A 11 25.34 48.87 -2.71
C LYS A 11 23.97 49.26 -2.15
N THR A 12 22.93 48.52 -2.45
CA THR A 12 21.70 48.55 -1.64
C THR A 12 21.78 47.46 -0.59
N ALA A 13 21.89 47.89 0.66
CA ALA A 13 21.83 47.01 1.81
C ALA A 13 20.49 46.27 1.83
N VAL A 14 20.55 44.94 1.75
CA VAL A 14 19.39 44.07 2.02
C VAL A 14 19.03 44.25 3.50
N PRO A 15 17.79 44.64 3.84
CA PRO A 15 17.39 44.74 5.23
C PRO A 15 17.52 43.38 5.91
N LYS A 16 18.39 43.30 6.93
CA LYS A 16 18.36 42.21 7.91
C LYS A 16 17.09 42.38 8.73
N ASP A 17 16.34 41.29 8.86
CA ASP A 17 15.21 41.07 9.79
C ASP A 17 13.78 41.15 9.20
N ARG A 18 13.50 40.34 8.16
CA ARG A 18 12.21 39.65 8.10
C ARG A 18 12.41 38.27 8.72
N ARG A 19 11.66 37.94 9.78
CA ARG A 19 11.58 36.56 10.27
C ARG A 19 11.01 35.69 9.14
N ARG A 20 11.89 34.99 8.43
CA ARG A 20 11.57 33.93 7.49
C ARG A 20 10.59 32.96 8.14
N MET A 21 9.34 32.90 7.69
CA MET A 21 8.29 32.06 8.27
C MET A 21 8.08 30.86 7.36
N ILE A 22 8.30 29.65 7.89
CA ILE A 22 7.97 28.43 7.13
C ILE A 22 6.45 28.33 7.05
N ARG A 23 5.93 28.22 5.82
CA ARG A 23 4.51 28.01 5.54
C ARG A 23 4.33 26.62 4.98
N PHE A 24 3.24 25.97 5.40
CA PHE A 24 2.80 24.68 4.89
C PHE A 24 1.47 24.90 4.16
N GLU A 25 1.40 24.47 2.91
CA GLU A 25 0.21 24.59 2.07
C GLU A 25 -0.22 23.21 1.61
N LYS A 26 -1.53 22.92 1.60
CA LYS A 26 -2.04 21.62 1.17
C LYS A 26 -1.71 21.37 -0.29
N ILE A 27 -1.32 20.12 -0.59
CA ILE A 27 -1.19 19.62 -1.96
C ILE A 27 -2.49 18.87 -2.31
N ASP A 28 -3.04 19.22 -3.46
CA ASP A 28 -4.22 18.64 -4.09
C ASP A 28 -4.06 18.71 -5.63
N GLU A 29 -5.06 18.28 -6.38
CA GLU A 29 -5.05 18.27 -7.85
C GLU A 29 -4.95 19.67 -8.48
N ASN A 30 -5.23 20.73 -7.72
CA ASN A 30 -5.19 22.13 -8.17
C ASN A 30 -3.87 22.83 -7.82
N THR A 31 -2.92 22.10 -7.22
CA THR A 31 -1.63 22.67 -6.82
C THR A 31 -0.78 23.07 -8.02
N ASN A 32 -0.40 24.35 -8.09
CA ASN A 32 0.25 24.94 -9.27
C ASN A 32 1.58 24.28 -9.67
N ASN A 33 2.38 23.83 -8.70
CA ASN A 33 3.70 23.23 -8.93
C ASN A 33 3.72 21.71 -8.72
N LEU A 34 2.60 21.04 -8.98
CA LEU A 34 2.44 19.61 -8.73
C LEU A 34 3.48 18.74 -9.47
N GLU A 35 3.84 19.10 -10.70
CA GLU A 35 4.88 18.40 -11.46
C GLU A 35 6.30 18.59 -10.86
N GLU A 36 6.59 19.75 -10.26
CA GLU A 36 7.86 19.96 -9.56
C GLU A 36 7.94 19.12 -8.29
N ILE A 37 6.82 19.04 -7.54
CA ILE A 37 6.70 18.18 -6.35
C ILE A 37 6.87 16.71 -6.75
N LYS A 38 6.21 16.28 -7.83
CA LYS A 38 6.34 14.92 -8.39
C LYS A 38 7.77 14.62 -8.79
N GLN A 39 8.45 15.52 -9.47
CA GLN A 39 9.84 15.30 -9.86
C GLN A 39 10.75 15.21 -8.64
N LEU A 40 10.57 16.07 -7.63
CA LEU A 40 11.33 15.99 -6.38
C LEU A 40 11.07 14.66 -5.66
N TYR A 41 9.85 14.15 -5.66
CA TYR A 41 9.50 12.85 -5.12
C TYR A 41 10.25 11.71 -5.85
N LEU A 42 10.18 11.70 -7.18
CA LEU A 42 10.87 10.70 -8.00
C LEU A 42 12.41 10.78 -7.89
N ASP A 43 12.97 11.95 -7.59
CA ASP A 43 14.41 12.12 -7.40
C ASP A 43 14.88 11.72 -5.99
N ALA A 44 14.02 11.86 -4.98
CA ALA A 44 14.40 11.75 -3.58
C ALA A 44 14.30 10.32 -3.02
N PHE A 45 13.32 9.54 -3.49
CA PHE A 45 13.04 8.19 -2.99
C PHE A 45 13.26 7.19 -4.13
N PRO A 46 13.89 6.02 -3.95
CA PRO A 46 14.02 5.00 -4.99
C PRO A 46 12.66 4.35 -5.32
N PHE A 47 12.56 3.64 -6.45
CA PHE A 47 11.27 3.15 -6.95
C PHE A 47 10.57 2.21 -5.95
N GLU A 48 11.33 1.39 -5.26
CA GLU A 48 10.86 0.37 -4.31
C GLU A 48 10.32 0.98 -2.99
N GLU A 49 10.62 2.25 -2.72
CA GLU A 49 10.13 2.98 -1.54
C GLU A 49 8.90 3.86 -1.86
N ARG A 50 8.43 3.85 -3.11
CA ARG A 50 7.40 4.79 -3.58
C ARG A 50 6.03 4.15 -3.60
N ILE A 51 5.07 4.83 -2.98
CA ILE A 51 3.67 4.75 -3.41
C ILE A 51 3.48 5.63 -4.65
N PRO A 52 2.51 5.41 -5.53
CA PRO A 52 2.40 6.26 -6.71
C PRO A 52 1.98 7.67 -6.29
N PHE A 53 2.53 8.64 -6.99
CA PHE A 53 2.36 10.04 -6.64
C PHE A 53 0.88 10.49 -6.65
N TYR A 54 0.07 9.97 -7.57
CA TYR A 54 -1.35 10.36 -7.66
C TYR A 54 -2.17 9.95 -6.43
N ILE A 55 -1.81 8.83 -5.76
CA ILE A 55 -2.45 8.40 -4.50
C ILE A 55 -2.16 9.44 -3.42
N MET A 56 -0.91 9.91 -3.32
CA MET A 56 -0.54 10.96 -2.37
C MET A 56 -1.33 12.24 -2.60
N VAL A 57 -1.65 12.57 -3.85
CA VAL A 57 -2.49 13.74 -4.18
C VAL A 57 -3.96 13.49 -3.83
N LEU A 58 -4.50 12.34 -4.26
CA LEU A 58 -5.91 11.99 -4.14
C LEU A 58 -6.39 11.98 -2.68
N VAL A 59 -5.64 11.33 -1.79
CA VAL A 59 -5.96 11.30 -0.35
C VAL A 59 -5.15 12.29 0.47
N GLY A 60 -4.42 13.18 -0.21
CA GLY A 60 -3.35 13.98 0.38
C GLY A 60 -3.75 14.82 1.56
N ASN A 61 -5.04 15.02 1.82
CA ASN A 61 -5.51 15.74 3.00
C ASN A 61 -6.81 15.15 3.57
N ASP A 62 -7.04 13.85 3.32
CA ASP A 62 -8.16 13.08 3.86
C ASP A 62 -7.86 12.56 5.27
N LYS A 63 -8.87 11.93 5.91
CA LYS A 63 -8.88 11.60 7.35
C LYS A 63 -7.62 10.84 7.80
N GLY A 64 -6.63 11.59 8.27
CA GLY A 64 -5.37 11.05 8.81
C GLY A 64 -4.19 11.09 7.86
N VAL A 65 -4.21 11.95 6.84
CA VAL A 65 -3.08 12.23 5.95
C VAL A 65 -2.88 13.72 5.80
N GLU A 66 -1.63 14.15 5.80
CA GLU A 66 -1.23 15.50 5.42
C GLU A 66 -0.17 15.43 4.33
N PHE A 67 -0.48 15.96 3.16
CA PHE A 67 0.44 16.13 2.05
C PHE A 67 0.56 17.63 1.78
N LEU A 68 1.71 18.18 2.18
CA LEU A 68 1.92 19.61 2.29
C LEU A 68 3.14 20.06 1.50
N SER A 69 2.98 21.11 0.70
CA SER A 69 4.04 21.86 0.04
C SER A 69 4.58 22.90 1.03
N ILE A 70 5.90 23.11 0.99
CA ILE A 70 6.62 23.89 2.00
C ILE A 70 7.24 25.13 1.36
N TYR A 71 7.03 26.29 1.97
CA TYR A 71 7.52 27.57 1.46
C TYR A 71 8.24 28.38 2.56
N ASP A 72 9.20 29.21 2.15
CA ASP A 72 9.68 30.36 2.92
C ASP A 72 9.48 31.62 2.06
N ASP A 73 8.54 32.47 2.49
CA ASP A 73 7.94 33.52 1.65
C ASP A 73 7.42 32.93 0.31
N ASP A 74 7.98 33.38 -0.82
CA ASP A 74 7.64 32.93 -2.18
C ASP A 74 8.57 31.81 -2.68
N THR A 75 9.52 31.36 -1.86
CA THR A 75 10.47 30.31 -2.25
C THR A 75 9.90 28.94 -1.89
N TRP A 76 9.63 28.12 -2.89
CA TRP A 76 9.31 26.70 -2.69
C TRP A 76 10.53 25.95 -2.18
N LEU A 77 10.35 25.20 -1.09
CA LEU A 77 11.41 24.47 -0.41
C LEU A 77 11.37 22.96 -0.62
N GLY A 78 10.19 22.41 -0.88
CA GLY A 78 9.97 20.96 -0.97
C GLY A 78 8.58 20.57 -0.45
N PHE A 79 8.45 19.34 0.02
CA PHE A 79 7.18 18.82 0.54
C PHE A 79 7.38 17.89 1.74
N ILE A 80 6.29 17.67 2.47
CA ILE A 80 6.19 16.67 3.54
C ILE A 80 4.86 15.91 3.40
N HIS A 81 4.91 14.59 3.58
CA HIS A 81 3.77 13.69 3.60
C HIS A 81 3.75 12.94 4.93
N THR A 82 2.68 13.08 5.70
CA THR A 82 2.57 12.60 7.08
C THR A 82 1.28 11.82 7.28
N LEU A 83 1.36 10.63 7.88
CA LEU A 83 0.22 9.91 8.41
C LEU A 83 -0.12 10.46 9.80
N VAL A 84 -1.35 10.90 10.01
CA VAL A 84 -1.79 11.62 11.21
C VAL A 84 -2.85 10.82 11.98
N GLY A 85 -2.43 10.26 13.10
CA GLY A 85 -3.30 9.64 14.09
C GLY A 85 -3.66 10.60 15.22
N ASP A 86 -4.46 10.13 16.16
CA ASP A 86 -4.94 10.95 17.27
C ASP A 86 -3.83 11.29 18.27
N GLU A 87 -2.83 10.40 18.41
CA GLU A 87 -1.71 10.57 19.34
C GLU A 87 -0.32 10.51 18.69
N LEU A 88 -0.22 10.11 17.43
CA LEU A 88 1.04 9.86 16.74
C LEU A 88 0.96 10.40 15.32
N SER A 89 2.01 11.09 14.88
CA SER A 89 2.17 11.48 13.49
C SER A 89 3.44 10.86 12.93
N TYR A 90 3.36 10.31 11.73
CA TYR A 90 4.44 9.56 11.10
C TYR A 90 4.77 10.19 9.75
N ILE A 91 5.96 10.78 9.62
CA ILE A 91 6.44 11.30 8.33
C ILE A 91 6.75 10.09 7.46
N PHE A 92 5.98 9.94 6.39
CA PHE A 92 6.21 8.90 5.39
C PHE A 92 7.17 9.38 4.30
N TYR A 93 7.01 10.63 3.85
CA TYR A 93 7.94 11.25 2.90
C TYR A 93 8.31 12.66 3.34
N PHE A 94 9.61 12.98 3.28
CA PHE A 94 10.10 14.34 3.47
C PHE A 94 11.25 14.63 2.53
N ALA A 95 11.06 15.59 1.63
CA ALA A 95 12.06 15.96 0.65
C ALA A 95 12.19 17.48 0.55
N ILE A 96 13.44 17.92 0.36
CA ILE A 96 13.82 19.31 0.14
C ILE A 96 14.41 19.40 -1.26
N ASP A 97 14.01 20.44 -1.98
CA ASP A 97 14.54 20.77 -3.29
C ASP A 97 16.07 20.64 -3.32
N ASN A 98 16.57 19.95 -4.35
CA ASN A 98 17.97 19.59 -4.48
C ASN A 98 18.91 20.82 -4.41
N ARG A 99 18.47 21.98 -4.91
CA ARG A 99 19.22 23.24 -4.92
C ARG A 99 19.37 23.85 -3.53
N LEU A 100 18.51 23.46 -2.60
CA LEU A 100 18.43 24.00 -1.24
C LEU A 100 18.94 23.01 -0.18
N ARG A 101 19.47 21.85 -0.58
CA ARG A 101 20.08 20.90 0.37
C ARG A 101 21.28 21.55 1.08
N GLN A 102 21.45 21.23 2.36
CA GLN A 102 22.51 21.78 3.24
C GLN A 102 22.39 23.29 3.57
N SER A 103 21.31 23.96 3.17
CA SER A 103 21.03 25.37 3.53
C SER A 103 20.51 25.58 4.96
N GLY A 104 20.23 24.48 5.68
CA GLY A 104 19.61 24.51 7.02
C GLY A 104 18.07 24.47 7.02
N TYR A 105 17.41 24.56 5.84
CA TYR A 105 15.95 24.54 5.78
C TYR A 105 15.34 23.28 6.38
N GLY A 106 15.95 22.09 6.18
CA GLY A 106 15.40 20.86 6.73
C GLY A 106 15.24 20.87 8.24
N SER A 107 16.24 21.39 8.94
CA SER A 107 16.17 21.52 10.40
C SER A 107 15.13 22.53 10.86
N LYS A 108 15.00 23.64 10.12
CA LYS A 108 14.01 24.67 10.41
C LYS A 108 12.58 24.15 10.18
N ILE A 109 12.35 23.44 9.08
CA ILE A 109 11.07 22.82 8.74
C ILE A 109 10.68 21.82 9.83
N LEU A 110 11.55 20.88 10.18
CA LEU A 110 11.27 19.89 11.23
C LEU A 110 11.01 20.56 12.60
N HIS A 111 11.72 21.64 12.92
CA HIS A 111 11.49 22.38 14.15
C HIS A 111 10.09 23.03 14.19
N GLU A 112 9.64 23.66 13.10
CA GLU A 112 8.30 24.24 13.03
C GLU A 112 7.21 23.15 12.97
N TYR A 113 7.44 22.08 12.20
CA TYR A 113 6.46 21.00 12.03
C TYR A 113 6.25 20.21 13.32
N LYS A 114 7.28 20.02 14.15
CA LYS A 114 7.14 19.43 15.51
C LYS A 114 6.27 20.25 16.47
N LYS A 115 6.08 21.55 16.23
CA LYS A 115 5.16 22.36 17.04
C LYS A 115 3.70 22.02 16.73
N ILE A 116 3.44 21.59 15.49
CA ILE A 116 2.12 21.13 15.02
C ILE A 116 1.91 19.67 15.42
N HIS A 117 2.96 18.84 15.27
CA HIS A 117 2.96 17.41 15.59
C HIS A 117 3.94 17.13 16.74
N PRO A 118 3.54 17.25 18.02
CA PRO A 118 4.44 17.08 19.16
C PRO A 118 4.92 15.62 19.31
N ARG A 119 4.12 14.67 18.84
CA ARG A 119 4.47 13.24 18.81
C ARG A 119 4.76 12.78 17.37
N LEU A 120 5.83 13.33 16.80
CA LEU A 120 6.27 13.05 15.43
C LEU A 120 7.31 11.94 15.39
N SER A 121 7.10 10.97 14.49
CA SER A 121 8.02 9.89 14.17
C SER A 121 8.28 9.79 12.67
N LEU A 122 9.27 9.01 12.29
CA LEU A 122 9.65 8.66 10.92
C LEU A 122 10.43 7.35 10.93
N ALA A 123 10.62 6.71 9.79
CA ALA A 123 11.53 5.57 9.69
C ALA A 123 12.76 5.90 8.82
N ILE A 124 13.84 5.18 9.07
CA ILE A 124 15.07 5.24 8.25
C ILE A 124 15.54 3.83 7.93
N GLU A 125 16.18 3.66 6.79
CA GLU A 125 16.81 2.39 6.46
C GLU A 125 17.88 2.04 7.52
N PRO A 126 17.98 0.76 7.94
CA PRO A 126 18.98 0.32 8.89
C PRO A 126 20.41 0.56 8.38
N ILE A 127 21.33 0.84 9.29
CA ILE A 127 22.75 1.05 8.96
C ILE A 127 23.43 -0.30 8.76
N GLU A 128 23.35 -0.83 7.54
CA GLU A 128 23.98 -2.09 7.14
C GLU A 128 25.29 -1.83 6.41
N GLU A 129 26.41 -2.35 6.92
CA GLU A 129 27.76 -2.01 6.41
C GLU A 129 27.96 -2.35 4.92
N ASN A 130 27.21 -3.33 4.41
CA ASN A 130 27.31 -3.80 3.03
C ASN A 130 26.34 -3.10 2.05
N SER A 131 25.61 -2.07 2.49
CA SER A 131 24.67 -1.34 1.63
C SER A 131 25.37 -0.36 0.68
N ASP A 132 24.97 -0.36 -0.61
CA ASP A 132 25.54 0.53 -1.64
C ASP A 132 25.36 2.02 -1.31
N ASN A 133 24.34 2.36 -0.50
CA ASN A 133 23.98 3.71 -0.09
C ASN A 133 24.38 4.05 1.37
N ILE A 134 25.25 3.27 2.03
CA ILE A 134 25.62 3.42 3.45
C ILE A 134 26.02 4.84 3.87
N LYS A 135 26.72 5.59 2.99
CA LYS A 135 27.11 6.99 3.25
C LYS A 135 25.89 7.91 3.33
N GLN A 136 24.86 7.65 2.54
CA GLN A 136 23.61 8.42 2.55
C GLN A 136 22.76 8.05 3.77
N ARG A 137 22.65 6.75 4.11
CA ARG A 137 21.96 6.27 5.31
C ARG A 137 22.53 6.92 6.58
N ARG A 138 23.86 6.92 6.74
CA ARG A 138 24.54 7.58 7.87
C ARG A 138 24.27 9.09 7.93
N LYS A 139 24.26 9.79 6.79
CA LYS A 139 23.96 11.23 6.75
C LYS A 139 22.51 11.52 7.17
N ARG A 140 21.55 10.68 6.76
CA ARG A 140 20.13 10.80 7.18
C ARG A 140 19.99 10.59 8.69
N LEU A 141 20.59 9.53 9.23
CA LEU A 141 20.60 9.26 10.67
C LEU A 141 21.14 10.45 11.48
N GLU A 142 22.31 10.98 11.11
CA GLU A 142 22.91 12.12 11.80
C GLU A 142 22.06 13.41 11.65
N PHE A 143 21.45 13.61 10.49
CA PHE A 143 20.51 14.71 10.28
C PHE A 143 19.32 14.62 11.23
N TYR A 144 18.66 13.47 11.33
CA TYR A 144 17.50 13.32 12.23
C TYR A 144 17.90 13.37 13.71
N LYS A 145 19.04 12.78 14.10
CA LYS A 145 19.60 12.92 15.47
C LYS A 145 19.83 14.39 15.85
N LYS A 146 20.46 15.18 14.97
CA LYS A 146 20.65 16.61 15.18
C LYS A 146 19.33 17.37 15.36
N ASN A 147 18.25 16.87 14.77
CA ASN A 147 16.91 17.45 14.88
C ASN A 147 16.08 16.84 16.02
N GLY A 148 16.70 16.14 16.96
CA GLY A 148 16.07 15.65 18.19
C GLY A 148 15.21 14.41 17.98
N PHE A 149 15.56 13.58 17.01
CA PHE A 149 15.03 12.22 16.89
C PHE A 149 16.04 11.20 17.44
N GLU A 150 15.55 10.16 18.09
CA GLU A 150 16.33 9.01 18.56
C GLU A 150 15.76 7.74 17.90
N THR A 151 16.64 6.79 17.55
CA THR A 151 16.22 5.46 17.08
C THR A 151 15.49 4.74 18.20
N LEU A 152 14.38 4.09 17.87
CA LEU A 152 13.55 3.31 18.78
C LEU A 152 13.84 1.82 18.60
N ASP A 153 13.54 1.02 19.63
CA ASP A 153 13.65 -0.46 19.58
C ASP A 153 12.50 -1.10 18.77
N THR A 154 12.00 -0.42 17.74
CA THR A 154 10.85 -0.86 16.94
C THR A 154 11.17 -0.68 15.47
N LYS A 155 10.93 -1.73 14.71
CA LYS A 155 11.06 -1.75 13.26
C LYS A 155 9.70 -1.83 12.60
N VAL A 156 9.63 -1.39 11.36
CA VAL A 156 8.43 -1.43 10.53
C VAL A 156 8.82 -1.91 9.14
N VAL A 157 7.87 -2.56 8.46
CA VAL A 157 8.03 -2.96 7.06
C VAL A 157 7.16 -2.05 6.21
N GLU A 158 7.77 -1.45 5.18
CA GLU A 158 7.14 -0.54 4.23
C GLU A 158 7.49 -1.01 2.82
N MET A 159 6.49 -1.33 2.00
CA MET A 159 6.71 -1.83 0.63
C MET A 159 7.69 -3.04 0.58
N GLY A 160 7.61 -3.92 1.59
CA GLY A 160 8.49 -5.08 1.74
C GLY A 160 9.93 -4.76 2.20
N ILE A 161 10.22 -3.53 2.60
CA ILE A 161 11.53 -3.08 3.08
C ILE A 161 11.45 -2.82 4.59
N GLU A 162 12.42 -3.35 5.35
CA GLU A 162 12.53 -3.11 6.79
C GLU A 162 13.16 -1.74 7.08
N PHE A 163 12.53 -0.95 7.95
CA PHE A 163 13.01 0.34 8.44
C PHE A 163 13.06 0.40 9.98
N GLU A 164 13.99 1.19 10.51
CA GLU A 164 14.08 1.51 11.94
C GLU A 164 13.29 2.78 12.25
N LEU A 165 12.35 2.71 13.20
CA LEU A 165 11.60 3.89 13.63
C LEU A 165 12.49 4.84 14.44
N MET A 166 12.26 6.13 14.22
CA MET A 166 12.81 7.21 15.00
C MET A 166 11.68 8.07 15.58
N GLY A 167 11.85 8.53 16.82
CA GLY A 167 10.89 9.39 17.51
C GLY A 167 11.58 10.43 18.40
N ALA A 168 10.80 11.28 19.06
CA ALA A 168 11.37 12.20 20.05
C ALA A 168 12.01 11.44 21.22
N LYS A 169 12.97 12.07 21.92
CA LYS A 169 13.65 11.47 23.07
C LYS A 169 12.66 10.94 24.12
N GLY A 170 12.81 9.67 24.48
CA GLY A 170 11.95 8.98 25.46
C GLY A 170 10.56 8.58 24.94
N MET A 171 10.27 8.80 23.66
CA MET A 171 9.06 8.31 23.02
C MET A 171 9.10 6.78 22.94
N LYS A 172 7.94 6.15 23.15
CA LYS A 172 7.74 4.73 22.90
C LYS A 172 6.62 4.59 21.88
N ILE A 173 6.91 3.88 20.80
CA ILE A 173 5.95 3.55 19.74
C ILE A 173 5.92 2.04 19.67
N LYS A 174 4.73 1.45 19.71
CA LYS A 174 4.57 0.03 19.42
C LYS A 174 4.35 -0.13 17.91
N GLU A 175 4.75 -1.27 17.37
CA GLU A 175 4.42 -1.63 15.99
C GLU A 175 2.90 -1.53 15.71
N SER A 176 2.06 -1.86 16.70
CA SER A 176 0.61 -1.72 16.60
C SER A 176 0.12 -0.26 16.48
N ASP A 177 0.88 0.71 16.99
CA ASP A 177 0.56 2.14 16.82
C ASP A 177 0.81 2.57 15.37
N TYR A 178 1.91 2.09 14.77
CA TYR A 178 2.22 2.27 13.36
C TYR A 178 1.19 1.58 12.45
N LYS A 179 0.88 0.29 12.71
CA LYS A 179 -0.14 -0.46 11.96
C LYS A 179 -1.50 0.24 11.96
N LYS A 180 -1.89 0.91 13.05
CA LYS A 180 -3.11 1.73 13.09
C LYS A 180 -3.06 2.95 12.18
N LEU A 181 -1.91 3.62 12.07
CA LEU A 181 -1.72 4.75 11.15
C LEU A 181 -1.82 4.29 9.70
N VAL A 182 -1.14 3.20 9.35
CA VAL A 182 -1.19 2.60 8.01
C VAL A 182 -2.60 2.13 7.68
N LYS A 183 -3.28 1.45 8.61
CA LYS A 183 -4.68 1.07 8.42
C LYS A 183 -5.55 2.30 8.18
N LYS A 184 -5.39 3.38 8.96
CA LYS A 184 -6.16 4.62 8.78
C LYS A 184 -5.86 5.30 7.44
N PHE A 185 -4.59 5.29 7.01
CA PHE A 185 -4.20 5.73 5.68
C PHE A 185 -4.98 4.96 4.62
N PHE A 186 -4.98 3.63 4.64
CA PHE A 186 -5.76 2.82 3.71
C PHE A 186 -7.29 2.99 3.85
N ASP A 187 -7.81 3.17 5.07
CA ASP A 187 -9.23 3.47 5.31
C ASP A 187 -9.62 4.86 4.74
N SER A 188 -8.67 5.81 4.63
CA SER A 188 -8.95 7.15 4.07
C SER A 188 -9.29 7.11 2.58
N PHE A 189 -8.97 6.00 1.92
CA PHE A 189 -9.36 5.73 0.55
C PHE A 189 -10.73 5.03 0.40
N ASP A 190 -11.48 4.83 1.49
CA ASP A 190 -12.80 4.21 1.44
C ASP A 190 -13.80 5.14 0.71
N GLN A 191 -13.79 5.05 -0.61
CA GLN A 191 -14.81 5.67 -1.44
C GLN A 191 -16.08 4.84 -1.28
N GLY A 192 -17.10 5.38 -0.62
CA GLY A 192 -18.43 4.77 -0.48
C GLY A 192 -19.20 4.55 -1.81
N ARG A 193 -18.49 4.61 -2.94
CA ARG A 193 -18.98 4.32 -4.28
C ARG A 193 -18.98 2.81 -4.49
N VAL A 194 -20.14 2.29 -4.85
CA VAL A 194 -20.34 0.87 -5.16
C VAL A 194 -20.45 0.71 -6.67
N LEU A 195 -19.66 -0.18 -7.25
CA LEU A 195 -19.59 -0.43 -8.68
C LEU A 195 -20.19 -1.80 -9.04
N SER A 196 -20.75 -1.92 -10.24
CA SER A 196 -20.93 -3.23 -10.86
C SER A 196 -19.59 -3.86 -11.20
N VAL A 197 -19.57 -5.17 -11.41
CA VAL A 197 -18.40 -5.90 -11.90
C VAL A 197 -17.88 -5.28 -13.20
N LYS A 198 -18.79 -4.89 -14.10
CA LYS A 198 -18.39 -4.25 -15.36
C LYS A 198 -17.72 -2.90 -15.12
N GLU A 199 -18.32 -2.04 -14.30
CA GLU A 199 -17.76 -0.72 -13.96
C GLU A 199 -16.39 -0.85 -13.30
N MET A 200 -16.20 -1.84 -12.43
CA MET A 200 -14.91 -2.12 -11.79
C MET A 200 -13.85 -2.53 -12.82
N ARG A 201 -14.16 -3.46 -13.73
CA ARG A 201 -13.23 -3.89 -14.79
C ARG A 201 -12.89 -2.77 -15.76
N ASP A 202 -13.86 -1.91 -16.08
CA ASP A 202 -13.64 -0.74 -16.92
C ASP A 202 -12.68 0.25 -16.21
N ALA A 203 -12.87 0.45 -14.89
CA ALA A 203 -11.99 1.29 -14.07
C ALA A 203 -10.58 0.71 -13.92
N ASP A 204 -10.44 -0.60 -13.71
CA ASP A 204 -9.13 -1.28 -13.73
C ASP A 204 -8.41 -1.06 -15.06
N SER A 205 -9.11 -1.30 -16.17
CA SER A 205 -8.54 -1.17 -17.51
C SER A 205 -8.12 0.27 -17.81
N TYR A 206 -8.94 1.24 -17.41
CA TYR A 206 -8.62 2.67 -17.53
C TYR A 206 -7.41 3.04 -16.66
N THR A 207 -7.36 2.50 -15.43
CA THR A 207 -6.27 2.78 -14.49
C THR A 207 -4.95 2.26 -15.04
N ILE A 208 -4.94 1.01 -15.50
CA ILE A 208 -3.77 0.36 -16.10
C ILE A 208 -3.30 1.09 -17.36
N ALA A 209 -4.23 1.52 -18.21
CA ALA A 209 -3.88 2.18 -19.46
C ALA A 209 -3.25 3.57 -19.27
N ASN A 210 -3.57 4.26 -18.18
CA ASN A 210 -3.24 5.69 -18.05
C ASN A 210 -2.31 6.02 -16.86
N PHE A 211 -2.29 5.22 -15.79
CA PHE A 211 -1.67 5.64 -14.53
C PHE A 211 -0.70 4.62 -13.92
N ILE A 212 -0.87 3.31 -14.16
CA ILE A 212 -0.13 2.27 -13.42
C ILE A 212 0.14 1.02 -14.28
N ASP A 213 1.29 0.38 -14.09
CA ASP A 213 1.52 -0.95 -14.68
C ASP A 213 0.59 -1.99 -14.03
N SER A 214 0.12 -2.96 -14.81
CA SER A 214 -0.81 -3.98 -14.31
C SER A 214 -0.21 -4.86 -13.20
N LYS A 215 1.11 -5.10 -13.20
CA LYS A 215 1.79 -5.86 -12.14
C LYS A 215 1.84 -5.04 -10.85
N GLU A 216 2.19 -3.76 -10.98
CA GLU A 216 2.20 -2.84 -9.84
C GLU A 216 0.82 -2.73 -9.20
N LEU A 217 -0.25 -2.70 -9.99
CA LEU A 217 -1.62 -2.71 -9.46
C LEU A 217 -1.94 -4.03 -8.72
N MET A 218 -1.54 -5.18 -9.27
CA MET A 218 -1.67 -6.50 -8.63
C MET A 218 -0.85 -6.60 -7.33
N TYR A 219 0.35 -6.02 -7.29
CA TYR A 219 1.15 -5.97 -6.06
C TYR A 219 0.39 -5.28 -4.95
N ARG A 220 -0.25 -4.14 -5.23
CA ARG A 220 -1.02 -3.40 -4.22
C ARG A 220 -2.27 -4.13 -3.77
N ALA A 221 -2.94 -4.84 -4.66
CA ALA A 221 -4.05 -5.72 -4.30
C ALA A 221 -3.58 -6.77 -3.28
N GLY A 222 -2.49 -7.47 -3.58
CA GLY A 222 -1.90 -8.44 -2.67
C GLY A 222 -1.42 -7.84 -1.35
N GLU A 223 -0.75 -6.69 -1.39
CA GLU A 223 -0.27 -5.98 -0.20
C GLU A 223 -1.44 -5.56 0.72
N ALA A 224 -2.51 -5.03 0.13
CA ALA A 224 -3.72 -4.68 0.87
C ALA A 224 -4.35 -5.90 1.57
N ILE A 225 -4.46 -7.03 0.86
CA ILE A 225 -4.95 -8.29 1.45
C ILE A 225 -4.05 -8.72 2.60
N PHE A 226 -2.74 -8.68 2.39
CA PHE A 226 -1.75 -9.09 3.38
C PHE A 226 -1.90 -8.31 4.70
N TYR A 227 -1.96 -6.98 4.65
CA TYR A 227 -2.06 -6.16 5.86
C TYR A 227 -3.43 -6.25 6.56
N VAL A 228 -4.51 -6.42 5.80
CA VAL A 228 -5.88 -6.44 6.36
C VAL A 228 -6.21 -7.78 7.02
N ALA A 229 -5.70 -8.88 6.46
CA ALA A 229 -5.95 -10.22 6.99
C ALA A 229 -5.36 -10.44 8.39
N ASN A 230 -4.30 -9.69 8.75
CA ASN A 230 -3.62 -9.73 10.05
C ASN A 230 -3.27 -11.17 10.46
N TRP A 231 -2.42 -11.79 9.65
CA TRP A 231 -1.84 -13.12 9.89
C TRP A 231 -1.02 -13.14 11.18
N ASP A 232 -1.01 -14.29 11.86
CA ASP A 232 -0.26 -14.48 13.09
C ASP A 232 1.09 -15.18 12.81
N ILE A 233 2.15 -14.71 13.47
CA ILE A 233 3.49 -15.33 13.32
C ILE A 233 3.46 -16.73 13.93
N GLY A 234 3.91 -17.72 13.14
CA GLY A 234 3.93 -19.14 13.52
C GLY A 234 2.76 -19.97 12.97
N ASP A 235 1.77 -19.32 12.35
CA ASP A 235 0.63 -19.98 11.71
C ASP A 235 0.98 -20.49 10.30
N LYS A 236 0.14 -21.39 9.80
CA LYS A 236 0.24 -21.96 8.46
C LYS A 236 -0.87 -21.47 7.56
N VAL A 237 -0.49 -20.95 6.40
CA VAL A 237 -1.41 -20.40 5.40
C VAL A 237 -1.47 -21.30 4.17
N LEU A 238 -2.67 -21.70 3.77
CA LEU A 238 -2.93 -22.33 2.48
C LEU A 238 -3.56 -21.32 1.53
N ILE A 239 -2.93 -21.04 0.39
CA ILE A 239 -3.52 -20.21 -0.67
C ILE A 239 -4.15 -21.12 -1.72
N LEU A 240 -5.46 -21.00 -1.90
CA LEU A 240 -6.21 -21.70 -2.94
C LEU A 240 -6.20 -20.84 -4.20
N ALA A 241 -5.35 -21.21 -5.15
CA ALA A 241 -5.06 -20.39 -6.32
C ALA A 241 -5.78 -20.91 -7.57
N GLY A 242 -6.61 -20.05 -8.17
CA GLY A 242 -7.20 -20.26 -9.47
C GLY A 242 -6.23 -19.97 -10.62
N SER A 243 -6.78 -19.53 -11.75
CA SER A 243 -5.98 -19.24 -12.97
C SER A 243 -6.03 -17.80 -13.46
N GLY A 244 -6.81 -16.94 -12.80
CA GLY A 244 -6.99 -15.54 -13.17
C GLY A 244 -6.16 -14.58 -12.30
N ASN A 245 -6.46 -13.29 -12.39
CA ASN A 245 -5.75 -12.24 -11.65
C ASN A 245 -5.92 -12.36 -10.13
N ASN A 246 -7.06 -12.87 -9.64
CA ASN A 246 -7.24 -13.11 -8.19
C ASN A 246 -6.20 -14.09 -7.62
N ALA A 247 -5.77 -15.08 -8.43
CA ALA A 247 -4.66 -15.96 -8.06
C ALA A 247 -3.32 -15.22 -8.03
N GLY A 248 -3.15 -14.23 -8.92
CA GLY A 248 -2.01 -13.32 -8.95
C GLY A 248 -1.86 -12.52 -7.67
N ASP A 249 -2.96 -11.95 -7.16
CA ASP A 249 -2.99 -11.25 -5.87
C ASP A 249 -2.56 -12.19 -4.73
N GLY A 250 -3.04 -13.45 -4.77
CA GLY A 250 -2.62 -14.49 -3.84
C GLY A 250 -1.12 -14.84 -3.90
N TYR A 251 -0.49 -14.79 -5.08
CA TYR A 251 0.96 -15.00 -5.20
C TYR A 251 1.77 -13.86 -4.60
N VAL A 252 1.29 -12.62 -4.69
CA VAL A 252 1.89 -11.49 -3.98
C VAL A 252 1.78 -11.71 -2.46
N VAL A 253 0.60 -12.12 -1.97
CA VAL A 253 0.42 -12.43 -0.54
C VAL A 253 1.36 -13.57 -0.10
N ALA A 254 1.55 -14.61 -0.90
CA ALA A 254 2.50 -15.68 -0.61
C ALA A 254 3.92 -15.14 -0.41
N ASP A 255 4.34 -14.23 -1.29
CA ASP A 255 5.68 -13.63 -1.20
C ASP A 255 5.85 -12.82 0.09
N LEU A 256 4.85 -12.01 0.43
CA LEU A 256 4.85 -11.19 1.65
C LEU A 256 4.83 -12.07 2.92
N LEU A 257 4.02 -13.12 2.95
CA LEU A 257 4.03 -14.10 4.04
C LEU A 257 5.40 -14.77 4.22
N ASN A 258 6.05 -15.14 3.12
CA ASN A 258 7.37 -15.74 3.15
C ASN A 258 8.45 -14.75 3.63
N ILE A 259 8.35 -13.45 3.30
CA ILE A 259 9.24 -12.40 3.82
C ILE A 259 9.10 -12.27 5.34
N GLU A 260 7.88 -12.38 5.87
CA GLU A 260 7.58 -12.32 7.30
C GLU A 260 7.76 -13.67 8.02
N GLU A 261 8.39 -14.65 7.36
CA GLU A 261 8.68 -15.99 7.89
C GLU A 261 7.43 -16.77 8.35
N ILE A 262 6.28 -16.51 7.74
CA ILE A 262 5.03 -17.26 7.96
C ILE A 262 4.95 -18.44 6.97
N ASP A 263 4.67 -19.64 7.47
CA ASP A 263 4.64 -20.86 6.66
C ASP A 263 3.46 -20.80 5.67
N VAL A 264 3.77 -20.85 4.37
CA VAL A 264 2.80 -20.69 3.30
C VAL A 264 2.95 -21.76 2.23
N GLU A 265 1.82 -22.34 1.83
CA GLU A 265 1.72 -23.25 0.69
C GLU A 265 0.67 -22.75 -0.31
N ILE A 266 1.04 -22.75 -1.60
CA ILE A 266 0.13 -22.46 -2.71
C ILE A 266 -0.43 -23.79 -3.26
N LEU A 267 -1.74 -23.97 -3.22
CA LEU A 267 -2.43 -25.05 -3.94
C LEU A 267 -3.02 -24.49 -5.24
N LEU A 268 -2.37 -24.81 -6.36
CA LEU A 268 -2.86 -24.49 -7.69
C LEU A 268 -3.99 -25.44 -8.07
N ILE A 269 -5.17 -24.91 -8.37
CA ILE A 269 -6.28 -25.74 -8.89
C ILE A 269 -5.89 -26.36 -10.24
N LYS A 270 -5.21 -25.58 -11.07
CA LYS A 270 -4.58 -26.00 -12.32
C LYS A 270 -3.29 -25.21 -12.52
N GLU A 271 -2.31 -25.79 -13.19
CA GLU A 271 -1.08 -25.10 -13.58
C GLU A 271 -1.33 -24.16 -14.78
N LYS A 272 -2.13 -23.11 -14.55
CA LYS A 272 -2.52 -22.10 -15.52
C LYS A 272 -2.55 -20.74 -14.83
N PHE A 273 -2.00 -19.73 -15.49
CA PHE A 273 -1.78 -18.41 -14.91
C PHE A 273 -2.25 -17.31 -15.86
N SER A 274 -2.70 -16.18 -15.33
CA SER A 274 -2.76 -14.93 -16.08
C SER A 274 -1.34 -14.41 -16.35
N GLU A 275 -1.20 -13.40 -17.20
CA GLU A 275 0.12 -12.84 -17.53
C GLU A 275 0.84 -12.29 -16.28
N ASP A 276 0.18 -11.40 -15.55
CA ASP A 276 0.73 -10.81 -14.32
C ASP A 276 0.80 -11.84 -13.17
N GLY A 277 -0.19 -12.72 -13.06
CA GLY A 277 -0.13 -13.81 -12.07
C GLY A 277 1.06 -14.73 -12.31
N LYS A 278 1.44 -15.00 -13.56
CA LYS A 278 2.63 -15.78 -13.89
C LYS A 278 3.91 -15.09 -13.43
N TYR A 279 3.97 -13.77 -13.51
CA TYR A 279 5.11 -12.99 -13.02
C TYR A 279 5.32 -13.22 -11.52
N TYR A 280 4.29 -13.03 -10.70
CA TYR A 280 4.40 -13.22 -9.24
C TYR A 280 4.55 -14.69 -8.83
N PHE A 281 3.92 -15.62 -9.55
CA PHE A 281 4.15 -17.05 -9.31
C PHE A 281 5.61 -17.44 -9.55
N ASN A 282 6.28 -16.89 -10.57
CA ASN A 282 7.70 -17.14 -10.81
C ASN A 282 8.58 -16.61 -9.68
N ILE A 283 8.22 -15.47 -9.06
CA ILE A 283 8.91 -14.94 -7.87
C ILE A 283 8.77 -15.94 -6.72
N CYS A 284 7.56 -16.42 -6.44
CA CYS A 284 7.31 -17.43 -5.41
C CYS A 284 8.18 -18.68 -5.63
N LYS A 285 8.22 -19.17 -6.89
CA LYS A 285 9.04 -20.32 -7.27
C LYS A 285 10.54 -20.09 -7.09
N GLN A 286 11.04 -18.90 -7.44
CA GLN A 286 12.46 -18.54 -7.27
C GLN A 286 12.86 -18.46 -5.79
N LYS A 287 11.96 -17.98 -4.94
CA LYS A 287 12.15 -17.92 -3.48
C LYS A 287 11.93 -19.26 -2.77
N GLY A 288 11.56 -20.31 -3.51
CA GLY A 288 11.37 -21.65 -2.96
C GLY A 288 10.08 -21.82 -2.15
N ILE A 289 9.09 -20.93 -2.33
CA ILE A 289 7.79 -21.04 -1.68
C ILE A 289 7.12 -22.35 -2.09
N LYS A 290 6.60 -23.07 -1.10
CA LYS A 290 5.99 -24.38 -1.32
C LYS A 290 4.74 -24.23 -2.18
N TYR A 291 4.62 -25.06 -3.21
CA TYR A 291 3.40 -25.16 -3.99
C TYR A 291 3.10 -26.60 -4.40
N SER A 292 1.82 -26.90 -4.61
CA SER A 292 1.34 -28.15 -5.18
C SER A 292 0.26 -27.87 -6.23
N VAL A 293 0.08 -28.81 -7.16
CA VAL A 293 -1.05 -28.79 -8.10
C VAL A 293 -2.07 -29.79 -7.59
N LEU A 294 -3.35 -29.42 -7.64
CA LEU A 294 -4.45 -30.29 -7.22
C LEU A 294 -4.40 -31.64 -7.96
N ASP A 295 -4.42 -32.72 -7.20
CA ASP A 295 -4.73 -34.05 -7.73
C ASP A 295 -6.25 -34.19 -7.86
N GLU A 296 -6.76 -34.20 -9.09
CA GLU A 296 -8.20 -34.32 -9.36
C GLU A 296 -8.79 -35.67 -8.88
N ASN A 297 -7.95 -36.66 -8.52
CA ASN A 297 -8.39 -37.92 -7.91
C ASN A 297 -8.45 -37.87 -6.37
N MET A 298 -8.03 -36.77 -5.75
CA MET A 298 -8.06 -36.62 -4.30
C MET A 298 -9.52 -36.63 -3.82
N ASP A 299 -9.84 -37.57 -2.95
CA ASP A 299 -11.18 -37.60 -2.36
C ASP A 299 -11.41 -36.44 -1.40
N TYR A 300 -12.69 -36.15 -1.16
CA TYR A 300 -13.13 -35.07 -0.29
C TYR A 300 -12.53 -35.12 1.12
N ASN A 301 -12.41 -36.31 1.72
CA ASN A 301 -11.92 -36.46 3.09
C ASN A 301 -10.42 -36.16 3.18
N THR A 302 -9.66 -36.55 2.17
CA THR A 302 -8.24 -36.25 2.04
C THR A 302 -8.03 -34.74 1.87
N LEU A 303 -8.84 -34.10 1.03
CA LEU A 303 -8.81 -32.65 0.84
C LEU A 303 -9.12 -31.90 2.13
N LEU A 304 -10.22 -32.26 2.81
CA LEU A 304 -10.60 -31.68 4.09
C LEU A 304 -9.55 -31.92 5.19
N SER A 305 -8.95 -33.11 5.24
CA SER A 305 -7.87 -33.40 6.19
C SER A 305 -6.63 -32.54 5.92
N LYS A 306 -6.30 -32.28 4.65
CA LYS A 306 -5.22 -31.35 4.28
C LYS A 306 -5.57 -29.94 4.75
N PHE A 307 -6.78 -29.45 4.48
CA PHE A 307 -7.18 -28.08 4.81
C PHE A 307 -7.20 -27.86 6.33
N ASN A 308 -7.62 -28.86 7.10
CA ASN A 308 -7.56 -28.84 8.57
C ASN A 308 -6.14 -28.84 9.17
N SER A 309 -5.08 -28.95 8.36
CA SER A 309 -3.70 -28.83 8.81
C SER A 309 -3.12 -27.41 8.71
N TYR A 310 -3.93 -26.46 8.25
CA TYR A 310 -3.59 -25.03 8.16
C TYR A 310 -4.47 -24.24 9.13
N ASP A 311 -3.92 -23.13 9.61
CA ASP A 311 -4.60 -22.18 10.49
C ASP A 311 -5.41 -21.17 9.68
N TYR A 312 -4.91 -20.83 8.48
CA TYR A 312 -5.54 -19.93 7.54
C TYR A 312 -5.71 -20.54 6.15
N ILE A 313 -6.82 -20.18 5.50
CA ILE A 313 -7.04 -20.40 4.06
C ILE A 313 -7.26 -19.04 3.41
N LEU A 314 -6.46 -18.72 2.39
CA LEU A 314 -6.69 -17.59 1.50
C LEU A 314 -7.36 -18.08 0.21
N ASP A 315 -8.61 -17.69 0.01
CA ASP A 315 -9.39 -17.93 -1.19
C ASP A 315 -9.02 -16.93 -2.28
N CYS A 316 -8.29 -17.42 -3.29
CA CYS A 316 -7.89 -16.73 -4.51
C CYS A 316 -8.33 -17.52 -5.76
N ILE A 317 -9.42 -18.28 -5.67
CA ILE A 317 -9.85 -19.20 -6.74
C ILE A 317 -10.48 -18.42 -7.90
N TYR A 318 -11.48 -17.60 -7.60
CA TYR A 318 -12.22 -16.79 -8.54
C TYR A 318 -12.29 -15.36 -8.04
N GLY A 319 -12.13 -14.40 -8.95
CA GLY A 319 -12.42 -12.99 -8.68
C GLY A 319 -13.75 -12.57 -9.31
N THR A 320 -13.94 -11.27 -9.54
CA THR A 320 -15.11 -10.74 -10.26
C THR A 320 -15.32 -11.32 -11.67
N GLY A 321 -14.32 -12.03 -12.21
CA GLY A 321 -14.35 -12.81 -13.45
C GLY A 321 -15.45 -13.87 -13.55
N PHE A 322 -15.86 -14.44 -12.41
CA PHE A 322 -16.72 -15.62 -12.37
C PHE A 322 -18.18 -15.32 -12.73
N VAL A 323 -18.77 -16.20 -13.54
CA VAL A 323 -20.18 -16.17 -13.95
C VAL A 323 -20.67 -17.61 -14.07
N GLY A 324 -21.83 -17.89 -13.47
CA GLY A 324 -22.51 -19.19 -13.59
C GLY A 324 -22.31 -20.08 -12.37
N GLU A 325 -22.35 -21.40 -12.59
CA GLU A 325 -22.32 -22.41 -11.54
C GLU A 325 -20.89 -22.90 -11.26
N VAL A 326 -20.58 -23.12 -9.98
CA VAL A 326 -19.32 -23.76 -9.58
C VAL A 326 -19.37 -25.24 -9.95
N ARG A 327 -18.35 -25.71 -10.68
CA ARG A 327 -18.21 -27.11 -11.11
C ARG A 327 -17.05 -27.80 -10.41
N GLU A 328 -17.02 -29.12 -10.47
CA GLU A 328 -15.85 -29.88 -10.03
C GLU A 328 -14.59 -29.55 -10.87
N PRO A 329 -13.39 -29.59 -10.27
CA PRO A 329 -13.12 -29.95 -8.88
C PRO A 329 -13.31 -28.80 -7.87
N VAL A 330 -13.65 -27.58 -8.34
CA VAL A 330 -13.73 -26.39 -7.48
C VAL A 330 -14.88 -26.48 -6.49
N TYR A 331 -15.98 -27.13 -6.85
CA TYR A 331 -17.10 -27.39 -5.93
C TYR A 331 -16.61 -28.10 -4.66
N SER A 332 -15.87 -29.21 -4.82
CA SER A 332 -15.31 -29.96 -3.68
C SER A 332 -14.30 -29.15 -2.87
N ILE A 333 -13.52 -28.27 -3.51
CA ILE A 333 -12.57 -27.37 -2.84
C ILE A 333 -13.28 -26.35 -1.97
N ILE A 334 -14.28 -25.66 -2.52
CA ILE A 334 -15.07 -24.67 -1.76
C ILE A 334 -15.75 -25.34 -0.59
N LYS A 335 -16.34 -26.53 -0.81
CA LYS A 335 -16.96 -27.29 0.26
C LYS A 335 -15.95 -27.66 1.36
N ALA A 336 -14.76 -28.12 0.99
CA ALA A 336 -13.72 -28.47 1.96
C ALA A 336 -13.19 -27.25 2.72
N ALA A 337 -13.06 -26.08 2.08
CA ALA A 337 -12.69 -24.84 2.75
C ALA A 337 -13.75 -24.43 3.78
N ASN A 338 -15.02 -24.46 3.40
CA ASN A 338 -16.14 -24.12 4.27
C ASN A 338 -16.32 -25.09 5.45
N ASP A 339 -16.01 -26.37 5.27
CA ASP A 339 -16.07 -27.40 6.32
C ASP A 339 -14.78 -27.48 7.16
N SER A 340 -13.74 -26.71 6.81
CA SER A 340 -12.46 -26.72 7.52
C SER A 340 -12.53 -25.96 8.86
N LYS A 341 -11.50 -26.16 9.69
CA LYS A 341 -11.31 -25.42 10.94
C LYS A 341 -10.45 -24.16 10.77
N ALA A 342 -9.92 -23.92 9.56
CA ALA A 342 -9.07 -22.79 9.29
C ALA A 342 -9.89 -21.50 9.25
N LYS A 343 -9.25 -20.39 9.59
CA LYS A 343 -9.81 -19.06 9.37
C LYS A 343 -9.72 -18.72 7.89
N VAL A 344 -10.84 -18.37 7.27
CA VAL A 344 -10.94 -18.20 5.82
C VAL A 344 -10.95 -16.71 5.47
N VAL A 345 -10.02 -16.32 4.60
CA VAL A 345 -9.94 -14.97 4.02
C VAL A 345 -10.24 -15.07 2.52
N SER A 346 -11.18 -14.28 2.00
CA SER A 346 -11.42 -14.19 0.55
C SER A 346 -10.79 -12.92 -0.02
N ALA A 347 -10.01 -13.10 -1.09
CA ALA A 347 -9.45 -12.02 -1.87
C ALA A 347 -10.46 -11.51 -2.90
N ASP A 348 -10.72 -10.20 -2.88
CA ASP A 348 -11.60 -9.45 -3.77
C ASP A 348 -13.10 -9.78 -3.66
N ILE A 349 -13.46 -11.05 -3.79
CA ILE A 349 -14.82 -11.60 -3.68
C ILE A 349 -14.73 -13.08 -3.27
N ASN A 350 -15.72 -13.55 -2.52
CA ASN A 350 -15.83 -14.96 -2.16
C ASN A 350 -16.01 -15.82 -3.42
N SER A 351 -15.11 -16.76 -3.66
CA SER A 351 -15.15 -17.58 -4.88
C SER A 351 -16.46 -18.35 -4.98
N GLY A 352 -17.10 -18.28 -6.15
CA GLY A 352 -18.43 -18.85 -6.41
C GLY A 352 -19.59 -17.84 -6.27
N MET A 353 -19.32 -16.64 -5.75
CA MET A 353 -20.31 -15.56 -5.63
C MET A 353 -20.42 -14.74 -6.91
N ASN A 354 -21.65 -14.37 -7.29
CA ASN A 354 -21.88 -13.38 -8.33
C ASN A 354 -21.55 -11.96 -7.80
N GLY A 355 -20.60 -11.27 -8.42
CA GLY A 355 -20.17 -9.94 -7.95
C GLY A 355 -21.19 -8.80 -8.12
N ASP A 356 -22.24 -8.97 -8.93
CA ASP A 356 -23.28 -7.95 -9.09
C ASP A 356 -24.50 -8.20 -8.19
N THR A 357 -24.88 -9.46 -7.96
CA THR A 357 -26.09 -9.82 -7.20
C THR A 357 -25.80 -10.36 -5.79
N GLY A 358 -24.60 -10.89 -5.56
CA GLY A 358 -24.22 -11.58 -4.33
C GLY A 358 -24.80 -12.99 -4.22
N GLU A 359 -25.51 -13.47 -5.26
CA GLU A 359 -26.11 -14.80 -5.29
C GLU A 359 -25.08 -15.88 -5.62
N SER A 360 -25.27 -17.07 -5.03
CA SER A 360 -24.48 -18.27 -5.31
C SER A 360 -25.24 -19.53 -4.88
N ASP A 361 -25.14 -20.62 -5.66
CA ASP A 361 -25.55 -21.94 -5.18
C ASP A 361 -24.59 -22.48 -4.12
N ILE A 362 -23.29 -22.23 -4.33
CA ILE A 362 -22.21 -22.45 -3.38
C ILE A 362 -21.13 -21.38 -3.60
N CYS A 363 -20.65 -20.80 -2.52
CA CYS A 363 -19.45 -19.97 -2.51
C CYS A 363 -18.64 -20.22 -1.24
N VAL A 364 -17.42 -19.67 -1.21
CA VAL A 364 -16.59 -19.69 -0.02
C VAL A 364 -17.26 -18.89 1.10
N ASN A 365 -17.34 -19.47 2.30
CA ASN A 365 -17.69 -18.75 3.52
C ASN A 365 -16.41 -18.20 4.14
N SER A 366 -16.30 -16.88 4.24
CA SER A 366 -15.12 -16.22 4.76
C SER A 366 -15.36 -15.59 6.12
N ASP A 367 -14.38 -15.68 7.00
CA ASP A 367 -14.32 -14.85 8.22
C ASP A 367 -14.04 -13.39 7.86
N LEU A 368 -13.30 -13.17 6.77
CA LEU A 368 -12.94 -11.86 6.24
C LEU A 368 -12.94 -11.87 4.71
N THR A 369 -13.59 -10.88 4.09
CA THR A 369 -13.45 -10.60 2.66
C THR A 369 -12.79 -9.23 2.49
N VAL A 370 -11.69 -9.20 1.74
CA VAL A 370 -10.97 -7.98 1.38
C VAL A 370 -11.32 -7.62 -0.05
N SER A 371 -12.27 -6.70 -0.24
CA SER A 371 -12.63 -6.17 -1.55
C SER A 371 -11.54 -5.22 -2.06
N ILE A 372 -11.20 -5.31 -3.34
CA ILE A 372 -10.13 -4.52 -3.95
C ILE A 372 -10.71 -3.43 -4.86
N GLY A 373 -10.13 -2.22 -4.77
CA GLY A 373 -10.61 -1.02 -5.44
C GLY A 373 -11.91 -0.52 -4.83
N PHE A 374 -13.01 -0.76 -5.53
CA PHE A 374 -14.35 -0.36 -5.10
C PHE A 374 -15.16 -1.57 -4.62
N LEU A 375 -16.13 -1.32 -3.73
CA LEU A 375 -17.12 -2.34 -3.39
C LEU A 375 -17.90 -2.75 -4.64
N LYS A 376 -17.98 -4.06 -4.87
CA LYS A 376 -18.86 -4.62 -5.89
C LYS A 376 -20.29 -4.74 -5.33
N LYS A 377 -21.30 -4.45 -6.15
CA LYS A 377 -22.73 -4.45 -5.75
C LYS A 377 -23.14 -5.71 -4.99
N GLY A 378 -22.68 -6.88 -5.44
CA GLY A 378 -23.00 -8.16 -4.83
C GLY A 378 -22.52 -8.29 -3.39
N LEU A 379 -21.39 -7.69 -3.02
CA LEU A 379 -20.78 -7.84 -1.70
C LEU A 379 -21.58 -7.18 -0.56
N ILE A 380 -22.47 -6.25 -0.89
CA ILE A 380 -23.27 -5.51 0.10
C ILE A 380 -24.73 -6.00 0.18
N THR A 381 -25.09 -7.05 -0.56
CA THR A 381 -26.44 -7.61 -0.53
C THR A 381 -26.67 -8.47 0.70
N GLU A 382 -27.94 -8.67 1.07
CA GLU A 382 -28.31 -9.58 2.17
C GLU A 382 -27.93 -11.03 1.87
N GLU A 383 -27.81 -11.41 0.59
CA GLU A 383 -27.37 -12.74 0.20
C GLU A 383 -25.89 -12.94 0.53
N ALA A 384 -25.03 -12.00 0.11
CA ALA A 384 -23.59 -12.09 0.38
C ALA A 384 -23.26 -12.05 1.88
N LYS A 385 -24.01 -11.30 2.68
CA LYS A 385 -23.83 -11.22 4.14
C LYS A 385 -23.98 -12.57 4.86
N LYS A 386 -24.62 -13.57 4.25
CA LYS A 386 -24.70 -14.93 4.81
C LYS A 386 -23.36 -15.68 4.74
N HIS A 387 -22.48 -15.25 3.84
CA HIS A 387 -21.22 -15.91 3.52
C HIS A 387 -19.99 -15.10 3.97
N ILE A 388 -20.17 -13.83 4.33
CA ILE A 388 -19.10 -12.90 4.69
C ILE A 388 -19.22 -12.52 6.17
N GLY A 389 -18.24 -12.93 6.98
CA GLY A 389 -18.17 -12.54 8.39
C GLY A 389 -17.86 -11.05 8.57
N ARG A 390 -16.73 -10.60 8.04
CA ARG A 390 -16.34 -9.18 8.00
C ARG A 390 -15.97 -8.78 6.57
N LEU A 391 -16.48 -7.63 6.12
CA LEU A 391 -16.11 -7.03 4.84
C LEU A 391 -15.21 -5.82 5.08
N VAL A 392 -14.09 -5.74 4.36
CA VAL A 392 -13.22 -4.57 4.30
C VAL A 392 -12.97 -4.23 2.83
N ASN A 393 -13.17 -2.98 2.44
CA ASN A 393 -12.81 -2.51 1.10
C ASN A 393 -11.47 -1.79 1.16
N MET A 394 -10.61 -2.08 0.18
CA MET A 394 -9.27 -1.53 0.08
C MET A 394 -9.11 -0.85 -1.26
N ASP A 395 -8.89 0.45 -1.26
CA ASP A 395 -8.45 1.14 -2.47
C ASP A 395 -6.99 0.81 -2.75
N ILE A 396 -6.70 0.58 -4.03
CA ILE A 396 -5.35 0.33 -4.54
C ILE A 396 -4.93 1.40 -5.56
N GLY A 397 -5.70 2.48 -5.63
CA GLY A 397 -5.57 3.60 -6.54
C GLY A 397 -6.33 3.41 -7.84
N ILE A 398 -7.52 2.80 -7.81
CA ILE A 398 -8.37 2.63 -9.00
C ILE A 398 -9.06 3.95 -9.33
N VAL A 399 -8.88 4.40 -10.57
CA VAL A 399 -9.50 5.61 -11.10
C VAL A 399 -10.68 5.23 -11.98
N VAL A 400 -11.84 5.82 -11.70
CA VAL A 400 -13.00 5.71 -12.58
C VAL A 400 -12.96 6.87 -13.57
N GLU A 401 -13.03 6.57 -14.87
CA GLU A 401 -13.17 7.61 -15.90
C GLU A 401 -14.45 8.43 -15.67
N GLU A 402 -14.31 9.70 -15.32
CA GLU A 402 -15.44 10.62 -15.28
C GLU A 402 -15.82 10.98 -16.70
N LYS A 403 -16.91 10.38 -17.19
CA LYS A 403 -17.54 10.86 -18.41
C LYS A 403 -18.20 12.19 -18.10
N SER A 404 -17.60 13.28 -18.56
CA SER A 404 -18.23 14.60 -18.53
C SER A 404 -19.65 14.47 -19.06
N ILE A 405 -20.64 14.77 -18.22
CA ILE A 405 -22.01 14.95 -18.67
C ILE A 405 -21.98 16.24 -19.49
N VAL A 406 -21.95 16.10 -20.81
CA VAL A 406 -22.09 17.21 -21.76
C VAL A 406 -23.55 17.63 -21.82
#